data_AF-A0A7Y6BSY3-F1
#
_entry.id   AF-A0A7Y6BSY3-F1
#
_cell.length_a   1.000
_cell.length_b   1.000
_cell.length_c   1.000
_cell.angle_alpha   90.00
_cell.angle_beta   90.00
_cell.angle_gamma   90.00
#
_symmetry.space_group_name_H-M   'P 1'
#
loop_
_entity.id
_entity.type
_entity.pdbx_description
1 polymer ?
#
loop_
_entity_poly.entity_id
_entity_poly.type
_entity_poly.pdbx_seq_one_letter_code
_entity_poly.pdbx_strand_id
1 'polypeptide(L)' 'MKSEVKDEVFRFYIVSPKWLLKVLEGSDKIELGRGYLITSDYNISKVEYRINTILGNCQRTFWDDVIHGISRYAIWESEQ' A
#
# COMPACT_ATOMS: atom_id res chain seq x y z
N MET A 1 13.56 -18.00 26.54
CA MET A 1 13.52 -18.06 25.06
C MET A 1 12.71 -16.85 24.60
N LYS A 2 13.37 -15.80 24.08
CA LYS A 2 12.63 -14.67 23.47
C LYS A 2 12.10 -15.19 22.14
N SER A 3 10.79 -15.26 21.98
CA SER A 3 10.18 -15.47 20.66
C SER A 3 10.62 -14.32 19.76
N GLU A 4 11.24 -14.61 18.62
CA GLU A 4 11.38 -13.62 17.55
C GLU A 4 9.99 -13.11 17.21
N VAL A 5 9.75 -11.82 17.41
CA VAL A 5 8.57 -11.17 16.85
C VAL A 5 8.85 -11.05 15.37
N LYS A 6 8.15 -11.86 14.56
CA LYS A 6 8.22 -11.74 13.12
C LYS A 6 7.33 -10.57 12.72
N ASP A 7 7.95 -9.46 12.39
CA ASP A 7 7.21 -8.29 11.92
C ASP A 7 6.67 -8.54 10.52
N GLU A 8 5.43 -8.14 10.27
CA GLU A 8 4.82 -8.19 8.94
C GLU A 8 4.93 -6.81 8.28
N VAL A 9 5.56 -6.77 7.10
CA VAL A 9 5.85 -5.50 6.40
C VAL A 9 4.92 -5.34 5.20
N PHE A 10 4.15 -4.25 5.20
CA PHE A 10 3.28 -3.85 4.10
C PHE A 10 3.77 -2.56 3.46
N ARG A 11 3.97 -2.57 2.14
CA ARG A 11 4.57 -1.48 1.37
C ARG A 11 3.54 -0.70 0.58
N PHE A 12 3.67 0.62 0.63
CA PHE A 12 3.04 1.55 -0.31
C PHE A 12 4.13 2.24 -1.15
N TYR A 13 3.87 2.36 -2.45
CA TYR A 13 4.67 3.11 -3.39
C TYR A 13 4.00 4.45 -3.67
N ILE A 14 4.71 5.53 -3.40
CA ILE A 14 4.21 6.87 -3.68
C ILE A 14 4.73 7.28 -5.04
N VAL A 15 3.82 7.54 -5.98
CA VAL A 15 4.16 7.80 -7.38
C VAL A 15 3.49 9.07 -7.87
N SER A 16 4.09 9.71 -8.86
CA SER A 16 3.48 10.87 -9.53
C SER A 16 2.49 10.40 -10.61
N PRO A 17 1.48 11.20 -10.97
CA PRO A 17 0.63 10.94 -12.12
C PRO A 17 1.43 10.74 -13.42
N LYS A 18 2.57 11.42 -13.58
CA LYS A 18 3.47 11.25 -14.73
C LYS A 18 4.02 9.83 -14.85
N TRP A 19 4.27 9.16 -13.72
CA TRP A 19 4.70 7.76 -13.73
C TRP A 19 3.60 6.86 -14.30
N LEU A 20 2.36 7.01 -13.83
CA LEU A 20 1.23 6.22 -14.33
C LEU A 20 1.01 6.45 -15.83
N LEU A 21 1.05 7.71 -16.28
CA LEU A 21 0.93 8.04 -17.71
C LEU A 21 2.01 7.35 -18.53
N LYS A 22 3.26 7.35 -18.07
CA LYS A 22 4.37 6.68 -18.76
C LYS A 22 4.20 5.16 -18.80
N VAL A 23 3.65 4.55 -17.75
CA VAL A 23 3.39 3.10 -17.72
C VAL A 23 2.28 2.71 -18.71
N LEU A 24 1.28 3.57 -18.87
CA LEU A 24 0.14 3.34 -19.77
C LEU A 24 0.44 3.73 -21.23
N GLU A 25 1.40 4.63 -21.46
CA GLU A 25 1.75 5.10 -22.81
C GLU A 25 2.21 3.95 -23.71
N GLY A 26 1.49 3.72 -24.81
CA GLY A 26 1.78 2.64 -25.76
C GLY A 26 1.51 1.23 -25.23
N SER A 27 0.81 1.10 -24.10
CA SER A 27 0.43 -0.16 -23.48
C SER A 27 -1.07 -0.40 -23.61
N ASP A 28 -1.48 -1.56 -24.12
CA ASP A 28 -2.88 -2.02 -24.07
C ASP A 28 -3.24 -2.70 -22.73
N LYS A 29 -2.33 -2.65 -21.75
CA LYS A 29 -2.51 -3.31 -20.46
C LYS A 29 -3.35 -2.46 -19.51
N ILE A 30 -4.18 -3.15 -18.72
CA ILE A 30 -4.90 -2.55 -17.60
C ILE A 30 -4.00 -2.62 -16.37
N GLU A 31 -3.63 -1.46 -15.83
CA GLU A 31 -2.85 -1.37 -14.60
C GLU A 31 -3.74 -1.39 -13.36
N LEU A 32 -3.36 -2.20 -12.37
CA LEU A 32 -4.03 -2.27 -11.08
C LEU A 32 -3.28 -1.42 -10.06
N GLY A 33 -3.91 -0.39 -9.49
CA GLY A 33 -3.28 0.54 -8.55
C GLY A 33 -3.01 0.01 -7.14
N ARG A 34 -3.06 -1.31 -6.89
CA ARG A 34 -2.79 -1.88 -5.55
C ARG A 34 -1.37 -1.55 -5.12
N GLY A 35 -1.20 -1.09 -3.88
CA GLY A 35 0.10 -0.68 -3.35
C GLY A 35 0.53 0.71 -3.77
N TYR A 36 -0.21 1.43 -4.63
CA TYR A 36 0.19 2.75 -5.11
C TYR A 36 -0.63 3.88 -4.50
N LEU A 37 0.05 4.90 -3.98
CA LEU A 37 -0.52 6.20 -3.65
C LEU A 37 -0.05 7.22 -4.70
N ILE A 38 -0.96 7.62 -5.58
CA ILE A 38 -0.66 8.53 -6.68
C ILE A 38 -0.91 9.97 -6.21
N THR A 39 0.11 10.83 -6.24
CA THR A 39 -0.01 12.24 -5.84
C THR A 39 0.70 13.19 -6.80
N SER A 40 0.05 14.28 -7.18
CA SER A 40 0.63 15.35 -8.00
C SER A 40 1.57 16.26 -7.21
N ASP A 41 1.40 16.32 -5.89
CA ASP A 41 2.15 17.15 -4.95
C ASP A 41 2.57 16.27 -3.78
N TYR A 42 3.86 15.89 -3.75
CA TYR A 42 4.37 15.04 -2.69
C TYR A 42 4.41 15.84 -1.38
N ASN A 43 3.61 15.41 -0.42
CA ASN A 43 3.58 15.95 0.92
C ASN A 43 3.47 14.80 1.91
N ILE A 44 4.52 14.59 2.70
CA ILE A 44 4.62 13.45 3.61
C ILE A 44 3.47 13.43 4.62
N SER A 45 3.08 14.58 5.17
CA SER A 45 1.98 14.64 6.15
C SER A 45 0.64 14.25 5.54
N LYS A 46 0.38 14.63 4.28
CA LYS A 46 -0.83 14.18 3.56
C LYS A 46 -0.81 12.67 3.28
N VAL A 47 0.37 12.14 2.93
CA VAL A 47 0.57 10.70 2.71
C VAL A 47 0.33 9.92 4.00
N GLU A 48 0.96 10.32 5.11
CA GLU A 48 0.80 9.69 6.41
C GLU A 48 -0.65 9.73 6.87
N TYR A 49 -1.32 10.88 6.73
CA TYR A 49 -2.75 11.01 7.03
C TYR A 49 -3.59 10.02 6.22
N ARG A 50 -3.30 9.88 4.91
CA ARG A 50 -4.01 8.93 4.05
C ARG A 50 -3.76 7.47 4.44
N ILE A 51 -2.51 7.11 4.75
CA ILE A 51 -2.16 5.76 5.22
C ILE A 51 -2.88 5.47 6.54
N ASN A 52 -2.84 6.39 7.51
CA ASN A 52 -3.53 6.22 8.79
C ASN A 52 -5.05 6.07 8.62
N THR A 53 -5.64 6.81 7.67
CA THR A 53 -7.07 6.67 7.33
C THR A 53 -7.37 5.27 6.77
N ILE A 54 -6.50 4.72 5.92
CA ILE A 54 -6.64 3.34 5.42
C ILE A 54 -6.51 2.34 6.57
N LEU A 55 -5.49 2.48 7.41
CA LEU A 55 -5.25 1.58 8.55
C LEU A 55 -6.38 1.61 9.58
N GLY A 56 -7.00 2.78 9.80
CA GLY A 56 -8.20 2.89 10.64
C GLY A 56 -9.35 2.01 10.17
N ASN A 57 -9.48 1.78 8.86
CA ASN A 57 -10.49 0.87 8.29
C ASN A 57 -10.09 -0.61 8.31
N CYS A 58 -8.84 -0.92 8.68
CA CYS A 58 -8.29 -2.27 8.72
C CYS A 58 -8.29 -2.88 10.13
N GLN A 59 -8.81 -2.17 11.14
CA GLN A 59 -8.93 -2.69 12.51
C GLN A 59 -9.86 -3.91 12.55
N ARG A 60 -9.36 -5.04 13.02
CA ARG A 60 -10.09 -6.32 13.13
C ARG A 60 -9.72 -7.02 14.44
N THR A 61 -10.51 -8.01 14.81
CA THR A 61 -10.29 -8.80 16.03
C THR A 61 -9.12 -9.78 15.89
N PHE A 62 -8.99 -10.42 14.72
CA PHE A 62 -7.97 -11.43 14.47
C PHE A 62 -6.86 -10.89 13.55
N TRP A 63 -5.62 -11.32 13.79
CA TRP A 63 -4.46 -10.84 13.04
C TRP A 63 -4.53 -11.19 11.56
N ASP A 64 -4.97 -12.39 11.22
CA ASP A 64 -5.16 -12.81 9.82
C ASP A 64 -6.16 -11.90 9.08
N ASP A 65 -7.21 -11.45 9.77
CA ASP A 65 -8.17 -10.50 9.19
C ASP A 65 -7.56 -9.09 9.02
N VAL A 66 -6.63 -8.69 9.88
CA VAL A 66 -5.86 -7.45 9.72
C VAL A 66 -4.96 -7.54 8.49
N ILE A 67 -4.21 -8.63 8.34
CA ILE A 67 -3.38 -8.91 7.16
C ILE A 67 -4.24 -8.86 5.89
N HIS A 68 -5.36 -9.57 5.87
CA HIS A 68 -6.30 -9.53 4.74
C HIS A 68 -6.85 -8.13 4.49
N GLY A 69 -7.13 -7.36 5.54
CA GLY A 69 -7.60 -5.98 5.46
C GLY A 69 -6.60 -5.05 4.78
N ILE A 70 -5.34 -5.08 5.23
CA ILE A 70 -4.24 -4.23 4.74
C ILE A 70 -3.81 -4.64 3.32
N SER A 71 -3.78 -5.94 3.02
CA SER A 71 -3.37 -6.48 1.70
C SER A 71 -4.25 -6.02 0.54
N ARG A 72 -5.46 -5.51 0.81
CA ARG A 72 -6.31 -4.87 -0.22
C ARG A 72 -5.74 -3.55 -0.72
N TYR A 73 -4.86 -2.91 0.05
CA TYR A 73 -4.33 -1.58 -0.22
C TYR A 73 -2.82 -1.59 -0.45
N ALA A 74 -2.07 -2.35 0.33
CA ALA A 74 -0.61 -2.41 0.30
C ALA A 74 -0.11 -3.72 -0.32
N ILE A 75 1.19 -3.78 -0.61
CA ILE A 75 1.87 -5.01 -1.04
C ILE A 75 2.56 -5.62 0.17
N TRP A 76 2.25 -6.87 0.49
CA TRP A 76 2.87 -7.57 1.60
C TRP A 76 4.24 -8.09 1.18
N GLU A 77 5.27 -7.93 2.02
CA GLU A 77 6.64 -8.33 1.69
C GLU A 77 6.77 -9.84 1.39
N SER A 78 5.93 -10.67 2.00
CA SER A 78 5.93 -12.12 1.72
C SER A 78 5.33 -12.49 0.36
N GLU A 79 4.66 -11.56 -0.33
CA GLU A 79 4.17 -11.75 -1.72
C GLU A 79 5.28 -11.57 -2.76
N GLN A 80 6.46 -11.06 -2.39
CA GLN A 80 7.60 -10.80 -3.27
C GLN A 80 8.59 -11.96 -3.30
#